data_AF-A0A2E4B5X4-F1
#
_entry.id   AF-A0A2E4B5X4-F1
#
_cell.length_a   1.000
_cell.length_b   1.000
_cell.length_c   1.000
_cell.angle_alpha   90.00
_cell.angle_beta   90.00
_cell.angle_gamma   90.00
#
_symmetry.space_group_name_H-M   'P 1'
#
loop_
_entity.id
_entity.type
_entity.pdbx_description
1 polymer ?
#
loop_
_entity_poly.entity_id
_entity_poly.type
_entity_poly.pdbx_seq_one_letter_code
_entity_poly.pdbx_strand_id
1 'polypeptide(L)'
;MGPRPTVVALIVLLLSSTFAGCIGLVPAREYLESRRDPVEIQTIYDRVAFAHTFTNAVETYSNSSSFYVDESVIQIDIYFKASFVGSDQIGCLDAGGALRYVQVTLFDSEGGVQWSTEVCQDANPPEESLLAQPEFTGGEWTLTVDAQGTGERFLNQFKDNFNVVVTIHRNCMKYPLEDSC
;
A
#
# COMPACT_ATOMS: atom_id res chain seq x y z
N MET A 1 -19.76 67.45 -39.60
CA MET A 1 -18.89 66.62 -40.48
C MET A 1 -18.61 65.32 -39.74
N GLY A 2 -19.31 64.23 -40.10
CA GLY A 2 -19.06 62.92 -39.50
C GLY A 2 -17.74 62.32 -40.01
N PRO A 3 -17.06 61.48 -39.21
CA PRO A 3 -15.82 60.83 -39.64
C PRO A 3 -16.09 59.98 -40.90
N ARG A 4 -15.17 60.07 -41.86
CA ARG A 4 -15.24 59.28 -43.10
C ARG A 4 -15.25 57.78 -42.77
N PRO A 5 -16.04 56.97 -43.47
CA PRO A 5 -16.21 55.54 -43.16
C PRO A 5 -14.89 54.74 -43.14
N THR A 6 -13.89 55.19 -43.90
CA THR A 6 -12.53 54.63 -43.89
C THR A 6 -11.77 54.87 -42.59
N VAL A 7 -11.96 56.02 -41.94
CA VAL A 7 -11.33 56.35 -40.65
C VAL A 7 -11.96 55.53 -39.53
N VAL A 8 -13.28 55.32 -39.59
CA VAL A 8 -14.00 54.45 -38.65
C VAL A 8 -13.54 53.00 -38.79
N ALA A 9 -13.38 52.50 -40.02
CA ALA A 9 -12.88 51.15 -40.26
C ALA A 9 -11.47 50.91 -39.72
N LEU A 10 -10.58 51.90 -39.85
CA LEU A 10 -9.20 51.82 -39.39
C LEU A 10 -9.10 51.84 -37.85
N ILE A 11 -9.96 52.63 -37.20
CA ILE A 11 -10.07 52.68 -35.72
C ILE A 11 -10.57 51.34 -35.17
N VAL A 12 -11.56 50.72 -35.81
CA VAL A 12 -12.08 49.40 -35.41
C VAL A 12 -11.02 48.30 -35.57
N LEU A 13 -10.19 48.36 -36.61
CA LEU A 13 -9.08 47.42 -36.84
C LEU A 13 -7.95 47.56 -35.81
N LEU A 14 -7.60 48.78 -35.42
CA LEU A 14 -6.61 49.03 -34.37
C LEU A 14 -7.10 48.59 -32.99
N LEU A 15 -8.35 48.89 -32.64
CA LEU A 15 -8.96 48.47 -31.37
C LEU A 15 -9.03 46.95 -31.24
N SER A 16 -9.44 46.25 -32.30
CA SER A 16 -9.50 44.78 -32.30
C SER A 16 -8.13 44.11 -32.11
N SER A 17 -7.05 44.70 -32.66
CA SER A 17 -5.69 44.20 -32.44
C SER A 17 -5.20 44.36 -30.99
N THR A 18 -5.66 45.40 -30.28
CA THR A 18 -5.27 45.64 -28.88
C THR A 18 -6.06 44.83 -27.85
N PHE A 19 -7.33 44.49 -28.13
CA PHE A 19 -8.17 43.66 -27.25
C PHE A 19 -7.92 42.15 -27.42
N ALA A 20 -7.35 41.73 -28.54
CA ALA A 20 -6.94 40.34 -28.77
C ALA A 20 -5.65 39.95 -28.01
N GLY A 21 -4.89 40.92 -27.50
CA GLY A 21 -3.72 40.68 -26.66
C GLY A 21 -4.11 40.35 -25.21
N CYS A 22 -3.33 39.50 -24.54
CA CYS A 22 -3.38 39.07 -23.12
C CYS A 22 -4.73 38.61 -22.54
N ILE A 23 -5.81 39.38 -22.69
CA ILE A 23 -7.19 39.04 -22.35
C ILE A 23 -7.67 37.81 -23.12
N GLY A 24 -7.21 37.62 -24.36
CA GLY A 24 -7.54 36.43 -25.16
C GLY A 24 -6.80 35.15 -24.72
N LEU A 25 -5.73 35.25 -23.91
CA LEU A 25 -4.95 34.09 -23.46
C LEU A 25 -5.66 33.32 -22.35
N VAL A 26 -6.43 33.99 -21.50
CA VAL A 26 -7.21 33.35 -20.44
C VAL A 26 -8.32 32.44 -21.01
N PRO A 27 -9.22 32.89 -21.90
CA PRO A 27 -10.21 32.01 -22.50
C PRO A 27 -9.59 30.94 -23.40
N ALA A 28 -8.42 31.20 -24.01
CA ALA A 28 -7.68 30.18 -24.74
C ALA A 28 -7.12 29.09 -23.80
N ARG A 29 -6.61 29.47 -22.62
CA ARG A 29 -6.16 28.52 -21.59
C ARG A 29 -7.33 27.70 -21.05
N GLU A 30 -8.41 28.35 -20.65
CA GLU A 30 -9.63 27.68 -20.16
C GLU A 30 -10.20 26.73 -21.21
N TYR A 31 -10.20 27.11 -22.49
CA TYR A 31 -10.60 26.24 -23.58
C TYR A 31 -9.70 24.99 -23.68
N LEU A 32 -8.37 25.15 -23.55
CA LEU A 32 -7.45 24.01 -23.56
C LEU A 32 -7.62 23.11 -22.32
N GLU A 33 -7.77 23.68 -21.12
CA GLU A 33 -8.02 22.92 -19.89
C GLU A 33 -9.37 22.18 -19.95
N SER A 34 -10.41 22.78 -20.53
CA SER A 34 -11.72 22.12 -20.74
C SER A 34 -11.67 20.93 -21.70
N ARG A 35 -10.61 20.82 -22.50
CA ARG A 35 -10.37 19.72 -23.44
C ARG A 35 -9.41 18.68 -22.88
N ARG A 36 -8.89 18.90 -21.67
CA ARG A 36 -8.09 17.93 -20.95
C ARG A 36 -9.00 16.85 -20.37
N ASP A 37 -8.57 15.61 -20.46
CA ASP A 37 -9.27 14.50 -19.81
C ASP A 37 -9.25 14.70 -18.28
N PRO A 38 -10.25 14.15 -17.55
CA PRO A 38 -10.26 14.24 -16.09
C PRO A 38 -9.10 13.44 -15.48
N VAL A 39 -8.68 13.84 -14.29
CA VAL A 39 -7.75 13.05 -13.46
C VAL A 39 -8.46 11.77 -13.03
N GLU A 40 -7.77 10.63 -13.18
CA GLU A 40 -8.26 9.34 -12.71
C GLU A 40 -7.63 8.99 -11.37
N ILE A 41 -8.43 8.51 -10.41
CA ILE A 41 -7.91 7.93 -9.17
C ILE A 41 -7.73 6.44 -9.42
N GLN A 42 -6.48 5.96 -9.32
CA GLN A 42 -6.14 4.55 -9.44
C GLN A 42 -5.62 4.03 -8.10
N THR A 43 -6.00 2.81 -7.75
CA THR A 43 -5.48 2.15 -6.55
C THR A 43 -4.23 1.34 -6.91
N ILE A 44 -3.13 1.64 -6.22
CA ILE A 44 -1.85 0.93 -6.35
C ILE A 44 -1.64 0.08 -5.10
N TYR A 45 -0.97 -1.05 -5.27
CA TYR A 45 -0.73 -2.03 -4.22
C TYR A 45 0.76 -2.20 -3.98
N ASP A 46 1.19 -1.95 -2.74
CA ASP A 46 2.50 -2.37 -2.26
C ASP A 46 2.36 -3.61 -1.36
N ARG A 47 3.41 -4.42 -1.27
CA ARG A 47 3.38 -5.65 -0.49
C ARG A 47 4.66 -5.86 0.30
N VAL A 48 4.49 -6.23 1.56
CA VAL A 48 5.54 -6.75 2.44
C VAL A 48 5.13 -8.14 2.87
N ALA A 49 6.01 -9.13 2.70
CA ALA A 49 5.68 -10.52 2.98
C ALA A 49 6.86 -11.29 3.59
N PHE A 50 6.53 -12.18 4.51
CA PHE A 50 7.46 -13.17 5.04
C PHE A 50 6.84 -14.56 4.93
N ALA A 51 7.58 -15.48 4.36
CA ALA A 51 7.24 -16.89 4.34
C ALA A 51 8.45 -17.69 4.75
N HIS A 52 8.25 -18.64 5.67
CA HIS A 52 9.31 -19.52 6.14
C HIS A 52 8.82 -20.95 6.28
N THR A 53 9.71 -21.90 6.03
CA THR A 53 9.46 -23.32 6.24
C THR A 53 10.62 -23.88 7.04
N PHE A 54 10.32 -24.39 8.22
CA PHE A 54 11.35 -24.90 9.13
C PHE A 54 11.90 -26.23 8.61
N THR A 55 13.21 -26.43 8.77
CA THR A 55 13.90 -27.61 8.22
C THR A 55 14.70 -28.39 9.24
N ASN A 56 14.93 -27.83 10.42
CA ASN A 56 15.66 -28.51 11.50
C ASN A 56 14.73 -28.80 12.69
N ALA A 57 15.13 -29.76 13.54
CA ALA A 57 14.32 -30.21 14.67
C ALA A 57 13.91 -29.06 15.60
N VAL A 58 14.81 -28.10 15.82
CA VAL A 58 14.50 -26.82 16.47
C VAL A 58 15.20 -25.74 15.65
N GLU A 59 14.42 -24.81 15.11
CA GLU A 59 14.90 -23.71 14.29
C GLU A 59 14.14 -22.43 14.64
N THR A 60 14.89 -21.34 14.80
CA THR A 60 14.34 -20.01 15.03
C THR A 60 14.41 -19.17 13.76
N TYR A 61 13.42 -18.31 13.56
CA TYR A 61 13.34 -17.36 12.48
C TYR A 61 12.90 -16.02 13.04
N SER A 62 13.70 -14.98 12.81
CA SER A 62 13.34 -13.61 13.14
C SER A 62 13.65 -12.69 11.97
N ASN A 63 12.69 -11.84 11.61
CA ASN A 63 12.85 -10.87 10.54
C ASN A 63 11.98 -9.63 10.78
N SER A 64 12.34 -8.53 10.14
CA SER A 64 11.60 -7.27 10.21
C SER A 64 11.70 -6.53 8.88
N SER A 65 10.60 -5.94 8.43
CA SER A 65 10.58 -5.08 7.25
C SER A 65 9.67 -3.91 7.51
N SER A 66 10.02 -2.76 6.93
CA SER A 66 9.29 -1.52 7.12
C SER A 66 8.74 -1.01 5.80
N PHE A 67 7.65 -0.24 5.87
CA PHE A 67 7.03 0.45 4.74
C PHE A 67 6.50 1.81 5.18
N TYR A 68 6.49 2.76 4.25
CA TYR A 68 6.08 4.13 4.57
C TYR A 68 4.57 4.31 4.38
N VAL A 69 3.91 4.93 5.34
CA VAL A 69 2.47 5.26 5.30
C VAL A 69 2.29 6.77 5.26
N ASP A 70 1.44 7.23 4.35
CA ASP A 70 1.08 8.62 4.15
C ASP A 70 -0.43 8.74 3.89
N GLU A 71 -0.89 9.95 3.60
CA GLU A 71 -2.30 10.27 3.30
C GLU A 71 -2.86 9.53 2.07
N SER A 72 -2.01 8.96 1.21
CA SER A 72 -2.48 8.17 0.05
C SER A 72 -2.94 6.77 0.45
N VAL A 73 -2.50 6.25 1.60
CA VAL A 73 -2.84 4.90 2.07
C VAL A 73 -4.26 4.90 2.63
N ILE A 74 -5.14 4.13 2.00
CA ILE A 74 -6.57 4.06 2.36
C ILE A 74 -6.94 2.78 3.12
N GLN A 75 -6.16 1.71 2.92
CA GLN A 75 -6.43 0.40 3.50
C GLN A 75 -5.14 -0.40 3.60
N ILE A 76 -5.02 -1.19 4.67
CA ILE A 76 -3.93 -2.14 4.87
C ILE A 76 -4.56 -3.49 5.15
N ASP A 77 -4.34 -4.45 4.25
CA ASP A 77 -4.85 -5.81 4.37
C ASP A 77 -3.77 -6.76 4.86
N ILE A 78 -4.12 -7.62 5.81
CA ILE A 78 -3.20 -8.52 6.49
C ILE A 78 -3.70 -9.95 6.32
N TYR A 79 -2.92 -10.75 5.61
CA TYR A 79 -3.11 -12.18 5.47
C TYR A 79 -2.08 -12.93 6.31
N PHE A 80 -2.55 -13.84 7.16
CA PHE A 80 -1.69 -14.70 7.97
C PHE A 80 -2.13 -16.16 7.89
N LYS A 81 -1.15 -17.04 7.73
CA LYS A 81 -1.34 -18.48 7.83
C LYS A 81 -0.13 -19.13 8.46
N ALA A 82 -0.37 -20.05 9.39
CA ALA A 82 0.65 -20.93 9.94
C ALA A 82 0.15 -22.38 9.93
N SER A 83 1.08 -23.31 9.74
CA SER A 83 0.82 -24.73 9.87
C SER A 83 1.90 -25.39 10.70
N PHE A 84 1.48 -26.19 11.68
CA PHE A 84 2.31 -26.88 12.64
C PHE A 84 2.01 -28.38 12.57
N VAL A 85 3.03 -29.16 12.27
CA VAL A 85 2.87 -30.60 12.14
C VAL A 85 2.54 -31.21 13.51
N GLY A 86 1.47 -32.01 13.53
CA GLY A 86 1.02 -32.70 14.74
C GLY A 86 0.54 -31.76 15.85
N SER A 87 0.14 -30.53 15.54
CA SER A 87 -0.41 -29.56 16.52
C SER A 87 -1.55 -30.14 17.34
N ASP A 88 -2.39 -30.97 16.71
CA ASP A 88 -3.57 -31.58 17.32
C ASP A 88 -3.22 -32.66 18.36
N GLN A 89 -1.99 -33.17 18.33
CA GLN A 89 -1.54 -34.30 19.15
C GLN A 89 -0.53 -33.88 20.21
N ILE A 90 0.37 -32.95 19.89
CA ILE A 90 1.54 -32.58 20.70
C ILE A 90 1.36 -31.19 21.34
N GLY A 91 0.38 -30.41 20.86
CA GLY A 91 0.15 -29.04 21.31
C GLY A 91 1.30 -28.11 20.91
N CYS A 92 1.55 -27.10 21.73
CA CYS A 92 2.51 -26.03 21.45
C CYS A 92 3.97 -26.41 21.74
N LEU A 93 4.23 -27.63 22.21
CA LEU A 93 5.58 -28.15 22.39
C LEU A 93 5.94 -29.08 21.21
N ASP A 94 7.22 -29.18 20.90
CA ASP A 94 7.74 -30.22 20.01
C ASP A 94 7.94 -31.55 20.77
N ALA A 95 8.40 -32.59 20.06
CA ALA A 95 8.68 -33.90 20.65
C ALA A 95 9.84 -33.89 21.67
N GLY A 96 10.67 -32.84 21.68
CA GLY A 96 11.79 -32.61 22.62
C GLY A 96 11.45 -31.69 23.79
N GLY A 97 10.24 -31.13 23.84
CA GLY A 97 9.78 -30.19 24.87
C GLY A 97 10.08 -28.71 24.59
N ALA A 98 10.56 -28.34 23.40
CA ALA A 98 10.76 -26.96 22.99
C ALA A 98 9.44 -26.31 22.54
N LEU A 99 9.23 -25.03 22.88
CA LEU A 99 8.04 -24.29 22.48
C LEU A 99 8.08 -23.99 20.97
N ARG A 100 6.98 -24.23 20.26
CA ARG A 100 6.79 -23.87 18.86
C ARG A 100 5.82 -22.71 18.79
N TYR A 101 6.17 -21.67 18.07
CA TYR A 101 5.32 -20.49 17.93
C TYR A 101 5.67 -19.69 16.68
N VAL A 102 4.69 -18.91 16.22
CA VAL A 102 4.87 -17.83 15.25
C VAL A 102 4.18 -16.61 15.85
N GLN A 103 4.97 -15.58 16.12
CA GLN A 103 4.53 -14.27 16.56
C GLN A 103 4.77 -13.28 15.44
N VAL A 104 3.73 -12.55 15.07
CA VAL A 104 3.82 -11.47 14.08
C VAL A 104 3.18 -10.24 14.65
N THR A 105 3.87 -9.11 14.56
CA THR A 105 3.37 -7.83 15.05
C THR A 105 3.63 -6.74 14.03
N LEU A 106 2.57 -5.98 13.72
CA LEU A 106 2.61 -4.79 12.89
C LEU A 106 2.53 -3.55 13.80
N PHE A 107 3.57 -2.73 13.73
CA PHE A 107 3.69 -1.48 14.45
C PHE A 107 3.46 -0.28 13.53
N ASP A 108 2.78 0.74 14.03
CA ASP A 108 2.75 2.06 13.42
C ASP A 108 4.06 2.83 13.63
N SER A 109 4.12 4.05 13.07
CA SER A 109 5.27 4.95 13.15
C SER A 109 5.56 5.51 14.55
N GLU A 110 4.60 5.42 15.48
CA GLU A 110 4.74 5.83 16.87
C GLU A 110 5.12 4.65 17.79
N GLY A 111 5.21 3.43 17.23
CA GLY A 111 5.46 2.19 17.96
C GLY A 111 4.21 1.56 18.57
N GLY A 112 3.02 2.05 18.21
CA GLY A 112 1.73 1.46 18.58
C GLY A 112 1.49 0.15 17.83
N VAL A 113 0.96 -0.85 18.52
CA VAL A 113 0.58 -2.13 17.92
C VAL A 113 -0.76 -1.97 17.21
N GLN A 114 -0.74 -2.02 15.89
CA GLN A 114 -1.94 -1.93 15.05
C GLN A 114 -2.55 -3.31 14.81
N TRP A 115 -1.70 -4.33 14.73
CA TRP A 115 -2.14 -5.71 14.60
C TRP A 115 -1.08 -6.66 15.17
N SER A 116 -1.51 -7.74 15.80
CA SER A 116 -0.61 -8.77 16.27
C SER A 116 -1.30 -10.13 16.32
N THR A 117 -0.55 -11.17 16.03
CA THR A 117 -0.98 -12.56 16.23
C THR A 117 0.14 -13.37 16.85
N GLU A 118 -0.22 -14.32 17.70
CA GLU A 118 0.69 -15.29 18.27
C GLU A 118 -0.01 -16.66 18.22
N VAL A 119 0.58 -17.61 17.52
CA VAL A 119 0.01 -18.93 17.33
C VAL A 119 1.05 -20.01 17.55
N CYS A 120 0.62 -21.13 18.12
CA CYS A 120 1.44 -22.33 18.30
C CYS A 120 0.78 -23.59 17.73
N GLN A 121 -0.28 -23.40 16.93
CA GLN A 121 -1.05 -24.44 16.25
C GLN A 121 -1.47 -23.93 14.87
N ASP A 122 -1.99 -24.83 14.03
CA ASP A 122 -2.54 -24.49 12.72
C ASP A 122 -3.48 -23.28 12.82
N ALA A 123 -3.19 -22.26 12.04
CA ALA A 123 -3.93 -21.01 12.03
C ALA A 123 -4.12 -20.52 10.60
N ASN A 124 -5.37 -20.28 10.23
CA ASN A 124 -5.74 -19.64 8.96
C ASN A 124 -6.93 -18.72 9.22
N PRO A 125 -6.74 -17.65 10.03
CA PRO A 125 -7.78 -16.67 10.26
C PRO A 125 -8.21 -16.02 8.94
N PRO A 126 -9.44 -15.47 8.86
CA PRO A 126 -9.82 -14.60 7.77
C PRO A 126 -8.84 -13.44 7.64
N GLU A 127 -8.68 -12.94 6.41
CA GLU A 127 -7.93 -11.73 6.14
C GLU A 127 -8.52 -10.55 6.92
N GLU A 128 -7.65 -9.73 7.50
CA GLU A 128 -8.03 -8.59 8.32
C GLU A 128 -7.66 -7.29 7.61
N SER A 129 -8.63 -6.37 7.52
CA SER A 129 -8.47 -5.09 6.86
C SER A 129 -8.47 -3.97 7.88
N LEU A 130 -7.35 -3.24 7.96
CA LEU A 130 -7.28 -1.96 8.64
C LEU A 130 -7.75 -0.88 7.68
N LEU A 131 -8.69 -0.04 8.12
CA LEU A 131 -9.23 1.07 7.35
C LEU A 131 -8.78 2.39 7.96
N ALA A 132 -8.42 3.37 7.12
CA ALA A 132 -8.10 4.72 7.56
C ALA A 132 -9.33 5.38 8.20
N GLN A 133 -9.26 5.76 9.48
CA GLN A 133 -10.35 6.45 10.20
C GLN A 133 -9.80 7.50 11.19
N PRO A 134 -9.69 8.80 10.83
CA PRO A 134 -9.87 9.40 9.50
C PRO A 134 -8.68 9.17 8.56
N GLU A 135 -7.49 8.95 9.11
CA GLU A 135 -6.23 8.71 8.41
C GLU A 135 -5.38 7.74 9.25
N PHE A 136 -4.44 7.05 8.62
CA PHE A 136 -3.42 6.30 9.35
C PHE A 136 -2.37 7.25 9.93
N THR A 137 -1.71 6.84 11.02
CA THR A 137 -0.54 7.54 11.52
C THR A 137 0.54 7.56 10.44
N GLY A 138 0.89 8.75 9.95
CA GLY A 138 1.91 8.91 8.92
C GLY A 138 3.30 8.55 9.44
N GLY A 139 4.11 7.91 8.60
CA GLY A 139 5.50 7.57 8.90
C GLY A 139 5.87 6.13 8.54
N GLU A 140 6.97 5.65 9.09
CA GLU A 140 7.48 4.31 8.84
C GLU A 140 6.79 3.27 9.73
N TRP A 141 6.01 2.38 9.13
CA TRP A 141 5.39 1.24 9.80
C TRP A 141 6.29 0.02 9.70
N THR A 142 6.27 -0.85 10.71
CA THR A 142 7.18 -2.00 10.77
C THR A 142 6.44 -3.29 11.04
N LEU A 143 6.61 -4.26 10.14
CA LEU A 143 6.20 -5.65 10.33
C LEU A 143 7.36 -6.44 10.91
N THR A 144 7.13 -7.10 12.04
CA THR A 144 8.10 -7.95 12.72
C THR A 144 7.58 -9.38 12.82
N VAL A 145 8.49 -10.34 12.68
CA VAL A 145 8.21 -11.75 12.86
C VAL A 145 9.26 -12.32 13.81
N ASP A 146 8.79 -13.05 14.81
CA ASP A 146 9.62 -13.93 15.64
C ASP A 146 8.95 -15.30 15.72
N ALA A 147 9.69 -16.35 15.41
CA ALA A 147 9.12 -17.68 15.29
C ALA A 147 10.14 -18.76 15.66
N GLN A 148 9.62 -19.85 16.22
CA GLN A 148 10.35 -21.07 16.47
C GLN A 148 9.51 -22.26 16.01
N GLY A 149 10.09 -23.12 15.20
CA GLY A 149 9.38 -24.27 14.63
C GLY A 149 10.27 -25.48 14.47
N THR A 150 9.63 -26.59 14.09
CA THR A 150 10.30 -27.86 13.82
C THR A 150 10.17 -28.26 12.35
N GLY A 151 11.18 -28.94 11.85
CA GLY A 151 11.16 -29.53 10.53
C GLY A 151 12.20 -30.64 10.36
N GLU A 152 12.10 -31.36 9.26
CA GLU A 152 13.08 -32.38 8.88
C GLU A 152 13.48 -32.29 7.41
N ARG A 153 14.70 -32.70 7.08
CA ARG A 153 15.28 -32.62 5.72
C ARG A 153 15.29 -33.94 4.96
N PHE A 154 15.06 -35.06 5.62
CA PHE A 154 15.25 -36.40 5.08
C PHE A 154 14.08 -36.85 4.20
N LEU A 155 12.84 -36.71 4.69
CA LEU A 155 11.61 -37.12 4.01
C LEU A 155 10.81 -35.94 3.44
N ASN A 156 11.12 -34.71 3.86
CA ASN A 156 10.44 -33.47 3.49
C ASN A 156 8.91 -33.49 3.77
N GLN A 157 8.47 -34.21 4.80
CA GLN A 157 7.04 -34.42 5.10
C GLN A 157 6.60 -33.74 6.40
N PHE A 158 7.50 -33.56 7.35
CA PHE A 158 7.15 -33.02 8.68
C PHE A 158 7.84 -31.67 8.86
N LYS A 159 7.17 -30.59 8.45
CA LYS A 159 7.68 -29.22 8.52
C LYS A 159 6.61 -28.23 8.93
N ASP A 160 6.89 -27.49 9.99
CA ASP A 160 6.14 -26.29 10.30
C ASP A 160 6.42 -25.23 9.23
N ASN A 161 5.45 -24.36 8.98
CA ASN A 161 5.61 -23.25 8.06
C ASN A 161 4.63 -22.12 8.39
N PHE A 162 4.97 -20.92 7.96
CA PHE A 162 4.04 -19.80 7.99
C PHE A 162 4.22 -18.89 6.78
N ASN A 163 3.19 -18.09 6.53
CA ASN A 163 3.17 -17.04 5.54
C ASN A 163 2.39 -15.86 6.11
N VAL A 164 2.99 -14.67 6.08
CA VAL A 164 2.33 -13.39 6.35
C VAL A 164 2.53 -12.48 5.15
N VAL A 165 1.46 -11.82 4.73
CA VAL A 165 1.46 -10.82 3.66
C VAL A 165 0.68 -9.60 4.14
N VAL A 166 1.32 -8.44 4.09
CA VAL A 166 0.69 -7.14 4.30
C VAL A 166 0.59 -6.47 2.93
N THR A 167 -0.63 -6.13 2.52
CA THR A 167 -0.92 -5.41 1.28
C THR A 167 -1.37 -3.99 1.60
N ILE A 168 -0.67 -3.01 1.06
CA ILE A 168 -0.94 -1.58 1.30
C ILE A 168 -1.64 -1.02 0.07
N HIS A 169 -2.83 -0.45 0.26
CA HIS A 169 -3.66 0.09 -0.80
C HIS A 169 -3.52 1.61 -0.80
N ARG A 170 -3.02 2.16 -1.90
CA ARG A 170 -2.80 3.60 -2.08
C ARG A 170 -3.68 4.16 -3.17
N ASN A 171 -4.25 5.33 -2.94
CA ASN A 171 -4.85 6.12 -4.01
C ASN A 171 -3.78 6.97 -4.68
N CYS A 172 -3.60 6.78 -5.98
CA CYS A 172 -2.75 7.61 -6.81
C CYS A 172 -3.61 8.39 -7.82
N MET A 173 -3.28 9.66 -8.00
CA MET A 173 -3.92 10.52 -8.99
C MET A 173 -3.13 10.47 -10.29
N LYS A 174 -3.71 9.88 -11.33
CA LYS A 174 -3.10 9.79 -12.65
C LYS A 174 -3.58 10.94 -13.53
N TYR A 175 -2.64 11.77 -13.95
CA TYR A 175 -2.91 12.83 -14.92
C TYR A 175 -2.91 12.27 -16.35
N PRO A 176 -3.80 12.79 -17.23
CA PRO A 176 -3.74 12.45 -18.64
C PRO A 176 -2.39 12.87 -19.22
N LEU A 177 -1.81 11.99 -20.06
CA LEU A 177 -0.50 12.13 -20.72
C LEU A 177 0.73 11.79 -19.85
N GLU A 178 0.54 11.36 -18.59
CA GLU A 178 1.63 10.81 -17.77
C GLU A 178 1.44 9.29 -17.61
N ASP A 179 2.53 8.54 -17.83
CA ASP A 179 2.51 7.07 -17.72
C ASP A 179 2.61 6.59 -16.26
N SER A 180 3.03 7.47 -15.35
CA SER A 180 3.20 7.22 -13.92
C SER A 180 2.43 8.22 -13.07
N CYS A 181 2.11 7.79 -11.86
CA CYS A 181 2.15 8.65 -10.68
C CYS A 181 3.46 8.37 -9.94
#